data_AF-A0A227JGN9-F1
#
_entry.id   AF-A0A227JGN9-F1
#
_cell.length_a   1.000
_cell.length_b   1.000
_cell.length_c   1.000
_cell.angle_alpha   90.00
_cell.angle_beta   90.00
_cell.angle_gamma   90.00
#
_symmetry.space_group_name_H-M   'P 1'
#
loop_
_entity.id
_entity.type
_entity.pdbx_description
1 polymer ?
#
loop_
_entity_poly.entity_id
_entity_poly.type
_entity_poly.pdbx_seq_one_letter_code
_entity_poly.pdbx_strand_id
1 'polypeptide(L)'
;EMPEYTIHEYDPLIDSSDMTPADWQQIADDIRDNYDKYDGFVILHGTDTMAYTASALSFMLENLGKPVIVTGSQIPLAELRSDGQANLLNALHIAANYPINEVTLFFNNQLMRGNRSTKSHADGFNAFTSPNLPPLLEAGINIQISNSIKVNAQPEGEFKVHNITPQPIGVITMYPGISHEVIRNTLLQPVNAMILLTFGVGNAPQNPELLGHLKEASERGVIVVNLTQCLAGKVNMGGYATGCALADAGVISGYDMTPEAALAKLHFLLSQNLSYEEVKEKMQEVLRGEMSL
;
A
#
# COMPACT_ATOMS: atom_id res chain seq x y z
N GLU A 1 11.18 -3.12 -29.74
CA GLU A 1 12.39 -2.29 -29.50
C GLU A 1 12.31 -1.75 -28.07
N MET A 2 13.44 -1.41 -27.46
CA MET A 2 13.43 -0.79 -26.12
C MET A 2 12.98 0.67 -26.25
N PRO A 3 12.16 1.19 -25.32
CA PRO A 3 11.78 2.60 -25.34
C PRO A 3 13.00 3.49 -25.05
N GLU A 4 12.96 4.72 -25.54
CA GLU A 4 13.87 5.77 -25.04
C GLU A 4 13.58 6.02 -23.56
N TYR A 5 14.61 6.26 -22.78
CA TYR A 5 14.49 6.51 -21.35
C TYR A 5 15.48 7.58 -20.90
N THR A 6 15.10 8.34 -19.87
CA THR A 6 15.97 9.28 -19.16
C THR A 6 16.04 8.83 -17.71
N ILE A 7 17.24 8.82 -17.13
CA ILE A 7 17.46 8.48 -15.72
C ILE A 7 17.66 9.77 -14.93
N HIS A 8 16.85 9.97 -13.89
CA HIS A 8 17.06 10.98 -12.86
C HIS A 8 17.52 10.26 -11.60
N GLU A 9 18.79 10.41 -11.24
CA GLU A 9 19.36 9.86 -10.01
C GLU A 9 19.15 10.86 -8.87
N TYR A 10 18.61 10.39 -7.74
CA TYR A 10 18.39 11.23 -6.56
C TYR A 10 19.72 11.47 -5.84
N ASP A 11 19.92 12.70 -5.36
CA ASP A 11 21.10 13.08 -4.58
C ASP A 11 20.66 13.71 -3.25
N PRO A 12 20.86 13.01 -2.10
CA PRO A 12 21.47 11.69 -1.98
C PRO A 12 20.53 10.55 -2.41
N LEU A 13 21.11 9.37 -2.69
CA LEU A 13 20.33 8.13 -2.78
C LEU A 13 19.67 7.82 -1.42
N ILE A 14 18.48 7.23 -1.48
CA ILE A 14 17.67 6.92 -0.30
C ILE A 14 17.70 5.40 -0.05
N ASP A 15 18.13 5.00 1.14
CA ASP A 15 17.93 3.61 1.60
C ASP A 15 16.44 3.40 1.90
N SER A 16 15.85 2.37 1.32
CA SER A 16 14.42 2.10 1.48
C SER A 16 14.01 1.92 2.95
N SER A 17 14.91 1.43 3.82
CA SER A 17 14.64 1.24 5.24
C SER A 17 14.57 2.55 6.04
N ASP A 18 15.17 3.63 5.52
CA ASP A 18 15.18 4.97 6.10
C ASP A 18 14.06 5.87 5.55
N MET A 19 13.20 5.34 4.67
CA MET A 19 12.13 6.13 4.05
C MET A 19 11.07 6.61 5.02
N THR A 20 10.57 7.80 4.69
CA THR A 20 9.52 8.52 5.38
C THR A 20 8.43 8.98 4.40
N PRO A 21 7.27 9.47 4.90
CA PRO A 21 6.27 10.09 4.03
C PRO A 21 6.76 11.31 3.25
N ALA A 22 7.83 11.98 3.70
CA ALA A 22 8.45 13.07 2.94
C ALA A 22 9.12 12.57 1.65
N ASP A 23 9.73 11.38 1.70
CA ASP A 23 10.34 10.76 0.52
C ASP A 23 9.27 10.32 -0.49
N TRP A 24 8.11 9.84 -0.01
CA TRP A 24 6.95 9.59 -0.88
C TRP A 24 6.47 10.87 -1.57
N GLN A 25 6.42 11.98 -0.84
CA GLN A 25 6.08 13.30 -1.40
C GLN A 25 7.08 13.74 -2.46
N GLN A 26 8.38 13.57 -2.20
CA GLN A 26 9.43 13.89 -3.17
C GLN A 26 9.24 13.09 -4.48
N ILE A 27 8.99 11.79 -4.40
CA ILE A 27 8.77 10.94 -5.58
C ILE A 27 7.50 11.38 -6.34
N ALA A 28 6.41 11.66 -5.63
CA ALA A 28 5.16 12.09 -6.26
C ALA A 28 5.29 13.46 -6.96
N ASP A 29 6.02 14.40 -6.35
CA ASP A 29 6.31 15.71 -6.92
C ASP A 29 7.22 15.60 -8.16
N ASP A 30 8.22 14.72 -8.14
CA ASP A 30 9.08 14.47 -9.31
C ASP A 30 8.29 13.89 -10.50
N ILE A 31 7.37 12.94 -10.23
CA ILE A 31 6.44 12.43 -11.25
C ILE A 31 5.58 13.57 -11.80
N ARG A 32 5.02 14.43 -10.93
CA ARG A 32 4.20 15.58 -11.35
C ARG A 32 4.96 16.52 -12.26
N ASP A 33 6.16 16.91 -11.88
CA ASP A 33 6.94 17.92 -12.59
C ASP A 33 7.48 17.41 -13.94
N ASN A 34 7.41 16.10 -14.16
CA ASN A 34 7.76 15.42 -15.40
C ASN A 34 6.57 14.78 -16.11
N TYR A 35 5.35 14.96 -15.60
CA TYR A 35 4.18 14.19 -16.03
C TYR A 35 3.90 14.34 -17.53
N ASP A 36 3.94 15.56 -18.06
CA ASP A 36 3.65 15.85 -19.49
C ASP A 36 4.84 15.58 -20.43
N LYS A 37 6.04 15.33 -19.89
CA LYS A 37 7.26 15.17 -20.67
C LYS A 37 7.52 13.72 -21.11
N TYR A 38 6.94 12.74 -20.42
CA TYR A 38 7.18 11.31 -20.64
C TYR A 38 5.87 10.53 -20.74
N ASP A 39 5.91 9.33 -21.34
CA ASP A 39 4.74 8.48 -21.54
C ASP A 39 4.48 7.50 -20.37
N GLY A 40 5.46 7.33 -19.48
CA GLY A 40 5.39 6.45 -18.31
C GLY A 40 6.58 6.62 -17.38
N PHE A 41 6.49 6.07 -16.18
CA PHE A 41 7.47 6.24 -15.11
C PHE A 41 7.90 4.89 -14.55
N VAL A 42 9.21 4.71 -14.38
CA VAL A 42 9.78 3.57 -13.64
C VAL A 42 10.54 4.11 -12.45
N ILE A 43 10.14 3.68 -11.24
CA ILE A 43 10.76 4.10 -9.98
C ILE A 43 11.66 2.96 -9.50
N LEU A 44 12.98 3.18 -9.57
CA LEU A 44 13.96 2.25 -8.99
C LEU A 44 14.03 2.46 -7.48
N HIS A 45 13.85 1.37 -6.73
CA HIS A 45 13.61 1.45 -5.29
C HIS A 45 14.22 0.25 -4.55
N GLY A 46 14.69 0.46 -3.32
CA GLY A 46 15.13 -0.63 -2.43
C GLY A 46 13.97 -1.53 -2.03
N THR A 47 14.21 -2.83 -1.81
CA THR A 47 13.10 -3.80 -1.68
C THR A 47 12.41 -3.78 -0.32
N ASP A 48 12.99 -3.20 0.73
CA ASP A 48 12.46 -3.33 2.09
C ASP A 48 11.13 -2.62 2.31
N THR A 49 10.96 -1.44 1.71
CA THR A 49 9.72 -0.64 1.85
C THR A 49 9.02 -0.36 0.52
N MET A 50 9.43 -1.04 -0.56
CA MET A 50 8.89 -0.85 -1.91
C MET A 50 7.36 -0.94 -1.96
N ALA A 51 6.77 -1.90 -1.23
CA ALA A 51 5.33 -2.08 -1.16
C ALA A 51 4.61 -0.90 -0.46
N TYR A 52 5.24 -0.28 0.53
CA TYR A 52 4.72 0.93 1.19
C TYR A 52 4.74 2.12 0.23
N THR A 53 5.85 2.35 -0.47
CA THR A 53 5.96 3.44 -1.46
C THR A 53 4.97 3.25 -2.61
N ALA A 54 4.86 2.05 -3.17
CA ALA A 54 3.88 1.75 -4.21
C ALA A 54 2.44 1.95 -3.72
N SER A 55 2.16 1.60 -2.45
CA SER A 55 0.85 1.85 -1.82
C SER A 55 0.57 3.36 -1.66
N ALA A 56 1.52 4.12 -1.12
CA ALA A 56 1.40 5.57 -0.91
C ALA A 56 1.14 6.31 -2.21
N LEU A 57 1.97 6.08 -3.24
CA LEU A 57 1.82 6.70 -4.55
C LEU A 57 0.45 6.38 -5.18
N SER A 58 -0.11 5.19 -4.98
CA SER A 58 -1.42 4.85 -5.54
C SER A 58 -2.54 5.78 -5.05
N PHE A 59 -2.47 6.24 -3.80
CA PHE A 59 -3.45 7.17 -3.23
C PHE A 59 -3.13 8.63 -3.59
N MET A 60 -1.85 8.99 -3.62
CA MET A 60 -1.38 10.35 -3.92
C MET A 60 -1.63 10.75 -5.38
N LEU A 61 -1.45 9.82 -6.33
CA LEU A 61 -1.58 10.05 -7.77
C LEU A 61 -3.04 9.86 -8.22
N GLU A 62 -3.87 10.87 -8.04
CA GLU A 62 -5.26 10.87 -8.50
C GLU A 62 -5.35 11.07 -10.02
N ASN A 63 -6.30 10.37 -10.65
CA ASN A 63 -6.51 10.39 -12.10
C ASN A 63 -5.22 10.11 -12.88
N LEU A 64 -4.47 9.09 -12.43
CA LEU A 64 -3.28 8.63 -13.12
C LEU A 64 -3.66 8.05 -14.48
N GLY A 65 -3.10 8.63 -15.55
CA GLY A 65 -3.34 8.27 -16.96
C GLY A 65 -2.12 7.73 -17.68
N LYS A 66 -1.03 7.46 -16.93
CA LYS A 66 0.24 6.92 -17.40
C LYS A 66 0.73 5.83 -16.43
N PRO A 67 1.43 4.78 -16.90
CA PRO A 67 1.92 3.74 -16.01
C PRO A 67 3.02 4.26 -15.08
N VAL A 68 2.92 3.91 -13.80
CA VAL A 68 3.98 4.10 -12.80
C VAL A 68 4.37 2.73 -12.26
N ILE A 69 5.58 2.28 -12.57
CA ILE A 69 6.07 0.95 -12.19
C ILE A 69 7.20 1.10 -11.18
N VAL A 70 6.98 0.66 -9.95
CA VAL A 70 8.02 0.55 -8.92
C VAL A 70 8.72 -0.80 -9.09
N THR A 71 10.05 -0.80 -9.16
CA THR A 71 10.84 -2.02 -9.29
C THR A 71 12.23 -1.85 -8.65
N GLY A 72 12.99 -2.93 -8.57
CA GLY A 72 14.32 -2.94 -7.97
C GLY A 72 14.97 -4.31 -8.15
N SER A 73 15.90 -4.65 -7.26
CA SER A 73 16.57 -5.95 -7.26
C SER A 73 17.01 -6.37 -5.88
N GLN A 74 17.16 -7.69 -5.68
CA GLN A 74 17.82 -8.23 -4.49
C GLN A 74 19.34 -8.13 -4.59
N ILE A 75 19.87 -8.27 -5.81
CA ILE A 75 21.29 -8.21 -6.10
C ILE A 75 21.59 -6.93 -6.88
N PRO A 76 22.58 -6.10 -6.47
CA PRO A 76 22.96 -4.89 -7.18
C PRO A 76 23.22 -5.15 -8.67
N LEU A 77 22.88 -4.20 -9.55
CA LEU A 77 22.98 -4.39 -11.00
C LEU A 77 24.40 -4.75 -11.47
N ALA A 78 25.42 -4.28 -10.75
CA ALA A 78 26.83 -4.54 -11.06
C ALA A 78 27.30 -5.97 -10.72
N GLU A 79 26.54 -6.72 -9.92
CA GLU A 79 26.93 -8.03 -9.41
C GLU A 79 26.49 -9.18 -10.32
N LEU A 80 27.25 -10.28 -10.28
CA LEU A 80 26.95 -11.48 -11.06
C LEU A 80 25.62 -12.09 -10.62
N ARG A 81 24.76 -12.46 -11.59
CA ARG A 81 23.40 -13.00 -11.38
C ARG A 81 22.39 -11.98 -10.84
N SER A 82 22.63 -10.68 -11.04
CA SER A 82 21.64 -9.66 -10.70
C SER A 82 20.29 -9.90 -11.39
N ASP A 83 19.23 -9.84 -10.60
CA ASP A 83 17.84 -9.77 -11.06
C ASP A 83 17.46 -8.37 -11.57
N GLY A 84 18.27 -7.35 -11.27
CA GLY A 84 18.01 -5.95 -11.65
C GLY A 84 17.97 -5.70 -13.14
N GLN A 85 18.80 -6.40 -13.92
CA GLN A 85 18.78 -6.26 -15.38
C GLN A 85 17.43 -6.68 -15.97
N ALA A 86 16.93 -7.86 -15.56
CA ALA A 86 15.66 -8.39 -16.05
C ALA A 86 14.48 -7.57 -15.53
N ASN A 87 14.50 -7.17 -14.26
CA ASN A 87 13.45 -6.35 -13.65
C ASN A 87 13.32 -4.98 -14.34
N LEU A 88 14.42 -4.25 -14.51
CA LEU A 88 14.41 -2.94 -15.14
C LEU A 88 14.03 -3.03 -16.63
N LEU A 89 14.58 -3.99 -17.37
CA LEU A 89 14.30 -4.16 -18.80
C LEU A 89 12.81 -4.45 -19.03
N ASN A 90 12.24 -5.37 -18.25
CA ASN A 90 10.82 -5.69 -18.36
C ASN A 90 9.94 -4.54 -17.90
N ALA A 91 10.29 -3.83 -16.82
CA ALA A 91 9.53 -2.65 -16.37
C ALA A 91 9.46 -1.58 -17.47
N LEU A 92 10.59 -1.24 -18.10
CA LEU A 92 10.62 -0.31 -19.24
C LEU A 92 9.77 -0.83 -20.41
N HIS A 93 9.93 -2.10 -20.79
CA HIS A 93 9.17 -2.68 -21.90
C HIS A 93 7.66 -2.68 -21.64
N ILE A 94 7.23 -3.03 -20.43
CA ILE A 94 5.83 -3.04 -20.00
C ILE A 94 5.27 -1.61 -19.97
N ALA A 95 5.99 -0.64 -19.40
CA ALA A 95 5.54 0.75 -19.37
C ALA A 95 5.25 1.29 -20.77
N ALA A 96 6.07 0.96 -21.77
CA ALA A 96 5.89 1.44 -23.13
C ALA A 96 4.86 0.65 -23.96
N ASN A 97 4.79 -0.67 -23.81
CA ASN A 97 4.02 -1.53 -24.73
C ASN A 97 2.71 -2.07 -24.12
N TYR A 98 2.63 -2.09 -22.79
CA TYR A 98 1.49 -2.60 -22.02
C TYR A 98 1.11 -1.61 -20.91
N PRO A 99 0.87 -0.32 -21.22
CA PRO A 99 0.64 0.71 -20.21
C PRO A 99 -0.62 0.39 -19.40
N ILE A 100 -0.43 0.14 -18.11
CA ILE A 100 -1.50 0.01 -17.12
C ILE A 100 -1.43 1.27 -16.26
N ASN A 101 -2.48 2.10 -16.36
CA ASN A 101 -2.54 3.42 -15.73
C ASN A 101 -2.84 3.33 -14.23
N GLU A 102 -1.97 2.63 -13.51
CA GLU A 102 -1.98 2.42 -12.08
C GLU A 102 -0.55 2.53 -11.54
N VAL A 103 -0.41 2.69 -10.23
CA VAL A 103 0.87 2.43 -9.56
C VAL A 103 1.00 0.93 -9.35
N THR A 104 2.00 0.34 -9.97
CA THR A 104 2.24 -1.11 -10.01
C THR A 104 3.62 -1.44 -9.47
N LEU A 105 3.81 -2.68 -9.03
CA LEU A 105 5.08 -3.21 -8.56
C LEU A 105 5.49 -4.36 -9.49
N PHE A 106 6.65 -4.23 -10.14
CA PHE A 106 7.20 -5.30 -10.98
C PHE A 106 8.34 -6.02 -10.27
N PHE A 107 8.20 -7.33 -10.07
CA PHE A 107 9.25 -8.18 -9.52
C PHE A 107 9.08 -9.62 -9.97
N ASN A 108 10.18 -10.33 -10.20
CA ASN A 108 10.18 -11.77 -10.51
C ASN A 108 9.15 -12.16 -11.60
N ASN A 109 9.21 -11.47 -12.74
CA ASN A 109 8.34 -11.71 -13.90
C ASN A 109 6.84 -11.44 -13.64
N GLN A 110 6.45 -10.79 -12.55
CA GLN A 110 5.07 -10.46 -12.25
C GLN A 110 4.90 -8.96 -12.05
N LEU A 111 3.85 -8.40 -12.65
CA LEU A 111 3.37 -7.05 -12.39
C LEU A 111 2.15 -7.12 -11.47
N MET A 112 2.29 -6.61 -10.26
CA MET A 112 1.23 -6.58 -9.25
C MET A 112 0.69 -5.16 -9.10
N ARG A 113 -0.56 -5.03 -8.64
CA ARG A 113 -1.08 -3.73 -8.21
C ARG A 113 -0.30 -3.28 -6.97
N GLY A 114 0.20 -2.05 -6.96
CA GLY A 114 1.12 -1.56 -5.92
C GLY A 114 0.52 -1.67 -4.51
N ASN A 115 -0.71 -1.17 -4.33
CA ASN A 115 -1.47 -1.22 -3.07
C ASN A 115 -2.10 -2.58 -2.74
N ARG A 116 -1.72 -3.65 -3.44
CA ARG A 116 -2.07 -5.03 -3.11
C ARG A 116 -0.84 -5.88 -2.79
N SER A 117 0.35 -5.30 -2.94
CA SER A 117 1.62 -6.00 -2.82
C SER A 117 2.14 -5.96 -1.38
N THR A 118 2.86 -7.01 -0.99
CA THR A 118 3.64 -7.08 0.26
C THR A 118 4.91 -7.89 0.03
N LYS A 119 5.98 -7.61 0.79
CA LYS A 119 7.23 -8.40 0.71
C LYS A 119 7.05 -9.69 1.49
N SER A 120 6.85 -10.81 0.80
CA SER A 120 6.66 -12.14 1.39
C SER A 120 7.95 -12.91 1.66
N HIS A 121 9.04 -12.59 0.97
CA HIS A 121 10.32 -13.28 1.12
C HIS A 121 11.50 -12.31 1.09
N ALA A 122 12.40 -12.40 2.07
CA ALA A 122 13.58 -11.55 2.16
C ALA A 122 14.75 -12.07 1.30
N ASP A 123 14.97 -13.39 1.25
CA ASP A 123 16.16 -13.99 0.60
C ASP A 123 15.91 -14.47 -0.84
N GLY A 124 14.65 -14.69 -1.21
CA GLY A 124 14.27 -15.22 -2.51
C GLY A 124 14.11 -14.13 -3.57
N PHE A 125 14.35 -14.47 -4.84
CA PHE A 125 14.00 -13.60 -5.97
C PHE A 125 12.49 -13.37 -6.07
N ASN A 126 11.67 -14.32 -5.61
CA ASN A 126 10.22 -14.10 -5.47
C ASN A 126 9.89 -13.31 -4.19
N ALA A 127 10.40 -12.08 -4.10
CA ALA A 127 10.38 -11.29 -2.88
C ALA A 127 8.99 -10.75 -2.52
N PHE A 128 8.16 -10.46 -3.53
CA PHE A 128 6.85 -9.83 -3.38
C PHE A 128 5.72 -10.74 -3.81
N THR A 129 4.56 -10.55 -3.20
CA THR A 129 3.31 -11.22 -3.57
C THR A 129 2.14 -10.26 -3.43
N SER A 130 1.02 -10.60 -4.08
CA SER A 130 -0.26 -9.92 -3.94
C SER A 130 -1.30 -10.94 -3.45
N PRO A 131 -1.43 -11.16 -2.12
CA PRO A 131 -2.14 -12.33 -1.59
C PRO A 131 -3.64 -12.38 -1.91
N ASN A 132 -4.27 -11.21 -2.06
CA ASN A 132 -5.72 -11.06 -2.22
C ASN A 132 -6.14 -10.58 -3.62
N LEU A 133 -5.18 -10.40 -4.53
CA LEU A 133 -5.46 -10.03 -5.94
C LEU A 133 -4.42 -10.71 -6.85
N PRO A 134 -4.84 -11.43 -7.91
CA PRO A 134 -3.90 -11.97 -8.89
C PRO A 134 -3.03 -10.88 -9.54
N PRO A 135 -1.81 -11.22 -10.02
CA PRO A 135 -1.01 -10.30 -10.81
C PRO A 135 -1.79 -9.70 -11.99
N LEU A 136 -1.49 -8.45 -12.31
CA LEU A 136 -2.09 -7.75 -13.45
C LEU A 136 -1.52 -8.26 -14.77
N LEU A 137 -0.25 -8.67 -14.75
CA LEU A 137 0.48 -9.17 -15.92
C LEU A 137 1.59 -10.14 -15.48
N GLU A 138 1.81 -11.18 -16.27
CA GLU A 138 2.95 -12.11 -16.15
C GLU A 138 3.88 -12.00 -17.37
N ALA A 139 5.17 -11.78 -17.12
CA ALA A 139 6.21 -11.59 -18.11
C ALA A 139 7.01 -12.89 -18.31
N GLY A 140 6.38 -13.89 -18.95
CA GLY A 140 7.03 -15.13 -19.37
C GLY A 140 7.64 -15.04 -20.77
N ILE A 141 7.73 -16.18 -21.49
CA ILE A 141 8.10 -16.17 -22.93
C ILE A 141 7.19 -15.23 -23.72
N ASN A 142 5.90 -15.27 -23.38
CA ASN A 142 4.91 -14.30 -23.84
C ASN A 142 4.42 -13.50 -22.63
N ILE A 143 4.15 -12.22 -22.85
CA ILE A 143 3.49 -11.38 -21.87
C ILE A 143 2.00 -11.72 -21.85
N GLN A 144 1.49 -12.05 -20.65
CA GLN A 144 0.08 -12.38 -20.42
C GLN A 144 -0.54 -11.34 -19.51
N ILE A 145 -1.61 -10.69 -19.98
CA ILE A 145 -2.34 -9.68 -19.21
C ILE A 145 -3.57 -10.34 -18.61
N SER A 146 -3.87 -10.04 -17.35
CA SER A 146 -5.10 -10.50 -16.72
C SER A 146 -6.33 -9.97 -17.45
N ASN A 147 -7.33 -10.83 -17.65
CA ASN A 147 -8.56 -10.49 -18.38
C ASN A 147 -9.37 -9.36 -17.73
N SER A 148 -9.15 -9.08 -16.44
CA SER A 148 -9.83 -8.01 -15.71
C SER A 148 -9.20 -6.62 -15.94
N ILE A 149 -8.08 -6.54 -16.66
CA ILE A 149 -7.31 -5.31 -16.84
C ILE A 149 -7.46 -4.76 -18.26
N LYS A 150 -7.72 -3.45 -18.34
CA LYS A 150 -7.78 -2.69 -19.58
C LYS A 150 -6.49 -1.90 -19.75
N VAL A 151 -5.72 -2.23 -20.78
CA VAL A 151 -4.52 -1.48 -21.16
C VAL A 151 -4.91 -0.08 -21.64
N ASN A 152 -4.15 0.92 -21.22
CA ASN A 152 -4.33 2.34 -21.56
C ASN A 152 -5.73 2.89 -21.27
N ALA A 153 -6.39 2.39 -20.20
CA ALA A 153 -7.66 2.94 -19.75
C ALA A 153 -7.43 4.36 -19.20
N GLN A 154 -8.03 5.35 -19.84
CA GLN A 154 -7.88 6.75 -19.44
C GLN A 154 -8.80 7.09 -18.26
N PRO A 155 -8.30 7.84 -17.25
CA PRO A 155 -9.10 8.25 -16.11
C PRO A 155 -10.11 9.33 -16.51
N GLU A 156 -11.16 9.48 -15.69
CA GLU A 156 -12.13 10.57 -15.81
C GLU A 156 -11.66 11.75 -14.96
N GLY A 157 -10.75 12.57 -15.49
CA GLY A 157 -10.31 13.80 -14.84
C GLY A 157 -8.86 14.16 -15.12
N GLU A 158 -8.46 15.34 -14.66
CA GLU A 158 -7.06 15.80 -14.75
C GLU A 158 -6.22 15.11 -13.67
N PHE A 159 -4.99 14.76 -14.05
CA PHE A 159 -4.00 14.20 -13.14
C PHE A 159 -3.68 15.18 -12.01
N LYS A 160 -3.68 14.69 -10.78
CA LYS A 160 -3.42 15.49 -9.59
C LYS A 160 -2.60 14.71 -8.57
N VAL A 161 -1.62 15.39 -7.98
CA VAL A 161 -0.88 14.88 -6.83
C VAL A 161 -1.47 15.47 -5.55
N HIS A 162 -1.83 14.59 -4.61
CA HIS A 162 -2.24 14.96 -3.26
C HIS A 162 -1.06 14.91 -2.32
N ASN A 163 -1.05 15.86 -1.38
CA ASN A 163 0.00 15.95 -0.39
C ASN A 163 -0.18 14.87 0.69
N ILE A 164 0.94 14.30 1.12
CA ILE A 164 1.00 13.38 2.26
C ILE A 164 1.99 13.92 3.30
N THR A 165 1.63 13.84 4.57
CA THR A 165 2.49 14.24 5.69
C THR A 165 2.60 13.11 6.70
N PRO A 166 3.68 13.06 7.51
CA PRO A 166 3.79 12.08 8.59
C PRO A 166 2.59 12.12 9.53
N GLN A 167 2.06 10.95 9.86
CA GLN A 167 0.94 10.79 10.80
C GLN A 167 1.36 9.87 11.96
N PRO A 168 0.99 10.19 13.21
CA PRO A 168 1.26 9.33 14.35
C PRO A 168 0.31 8.13 14.38
N ILE A 169 0.60 7.12 13.57
CA ILE A 169 -0.22 5.91 13.44
C ILE A 169 0.37 4.77 14.28
N GLY A 170 -0.44 4.20 15.17
CA GLY A 170 -0.09 2.98 15.89
C GLY A 170 -0.39 1.73 15.09
N VAL A 171 0.46 0.70 15.20
CA VAL A 171 0.20 -0.63 14.63
C VAL A 171 0.34 -1.67 15.74
N ILE A 172 -0.72 -2.43 16.00
CA ILE A 172 -0.75 -3.46 17.05
C ILE A 172 -1.03 -4.81 16.44
N THR A 173 -0.18 -5.79 16.76
CA THR A 173 -0.45 -7.20 16.50
C THR A 173 -1.09 -7.84 17.72
N MET A 174 -2.30 -8.36 17.57
CA MET A 174 -2.95 -9.13 18.63
C MET A 174 -2.23 -10.47 18.84
N TYR A 175 -2.09 -10.89 20.08
CA TYR A 175 -1.61 -12.21 20.43
C TYR A 175 -2.36 -12.73 21.67
N PRO A 176 -2.45 -14.05 21.87
CA PRO A 176 -3.09 -14.61 23.06
C PRO A 176 -2.43 -14.06 24.33
N GLY A 177 -3.21 -13.35 25.15
CA GLY A 177 -2.73 -12.74 26.40
C GLY A 177 -2.16 -11.33 26.27
N ILE A 178 -2.33 -10.64 25.14
CA ILE A 178 -2.01 -9.20 25.06
C ILE A 178 -2.72 -8.43 26.18
N SER A 179 -1.95 -7.68 26.97
CA SER A 179 -2.49 -6.86 28.06
C SER A 179 -3.17 -5.62 27.51
N HIS A 180 -4.30 -5.24 28.09
CA HIS A 180 -4.97 -3.98 27.77
C HIS A 180 -4.06 -2.76 28.04
N GLU A 181 -3.06 -2.89 28.91
CA GLU A 181 -2.08 -1.83 29.19
C GLU A 181 -1.18 -1.53 27.98
N VAL A 182 -0.82 -2.56 27.20
CA VAL A 182 -0.06 -2.37 25.95
C VAL A 182 -0.88 -1.53 24.98
N ILE A 183 -2.16 -1.87 24.82
CA ILE A 183 -3.10 -1.16 23.94
C ILE A 183 -3.32 0.28 24.41
N ARG A 184 -3.48 0.48 25.72
CA ARG A 184 -3.59 1.80 26.32
C ARG A 184 -2.35 2.66 26.02
N ASN A 185 -1.16 2.11 26.14
CA ASN A 185 0.09 2.84 25.88
C ASN A 185 0.23 3.23 24.41
N THR A 186 -0.06 2.31 23.49
CA THR A 186 -0.02 2.57 22.04
C THR A 186 -1.07 3.56 21.58
N LEU A 187 -2.10 3.82 22.39
CA LEU A 187 -3.15 4.80 22.13
C LEU A 187 -2.84 6.19 22.70
N LEU A 188 -1.76 6.35 23.49
CA LEU A 188 -1.43 7.66 24.04
C LEU A 188 -1.19 8.69 22.93
N GLN A 189 -1.45 9.97 23.24
CA GLN A 189 -1.16 11.07 22.33
C GLN A 189 0.33 11.04 21.91
N PRO A 190 0.67 11.36 20.65
CA PRO A 190 -0.16 12.07 19.67
C PRO A 190 -0.98 11.17 18.71
N VAL A 191 -1.16 9.88 19.01
CA VAL A 191 -1.76 8.91 18.06
C VAL A 191 -3.15 9.34 17.59
N ASN A 192 -3.32 9.40 16.25
CA ASN A 192 -4.56 9.81 15.58
C ASN A 192 -5.22 8.70 14.74
N ALA A 193 -4.49 7.61 14.48
CA ALA A 193 -5.06 6.38 13.94
C ALA A 193 -4.33 5.14 14.44
N MET A 194 -4.99 3.99 14.34
CA MET A 194 -4.45 2.72 14.77
C MET A 194 -4.88 1.59 13.84
N ILE A 195 -3.93 0.76 13.44
CA ILE A 195 -4.15 -0.50 12.73
C ILE A 195 -4.06 -1.64 13.74
N LEU A 196 -5.12 -2.44 13.84
CA LEU A 196 -5.17 -3.66 14.62
C LEU A 196 -5.02 -4.86 13.68
N LEU A 197 -3.95 -5.63 13.82
CA LEU A 197 -3.79 -6.92 13.15
C LEU A 197 -4.38 -8.00 14.06
N THR A 198 -5.55 -8.50 13.70
CA THR A 198 -6.35 -9.44 14.50
C THR A 198 -6.40 -10.84 13.86
N PHE A 199 -7.01 -11.80 14.56
CA PHE A 199 -6.97 -13.20 14.15
C PHE A 199 -8.01 -13.53 13.07
N GLY A 200 -7.61 -14.33 12.06
CA GLY A 200 -8.54 -14.92 11.11
C GLY A 200 -9.38 -13.87 10.38
N VAL A 201 -10.70 -13.94 10.52
CA VAL A 201 -11.65 -13.03 9.85
C VAL A 201 -11.87 -11.70 10.61
N GLY A 202 -10.99 -11.31 11.53
CA GLY A 202 -11.11 -10.04 12.25
C GLY A 202 -11.36 -10.17 13.76
N ASN A 203 -11.02 -11.31 14.37
CA ASN A 203 -11.35 -11.61 15.76
C ASN A 203 -10.31 -11.06 16.74
N ALA A 204 -10.77 -10.33 17.76
CA ALA A 204 -9.96 -9.87 18.88
C ALA A 204 -10.45 -10.46 20.23
N PRO A 205 -9.61 -10.45 21.29
CA PRO A 205 -10.05 -10.82 22.63
C PRO A 205 -11.23 -9.96 23.11
N GLN A 206 -12.26 -10.59 23.69
CA GLN A 206 -13.44 -9.90 24.24
C GLN A 206 -13.22 -9.37 25.67
N ASN A 207 -11.98 -8.99 26.02
CA ASN A 207 -11.69 -8.42 27.32
C ASN A 207 -12.38 -7.03 27.42
N PRO A 208 -13.20 -6.76 28.44
CA PRO A 208 -13.92 -5.49 28.56
C PRO A 208 -13.03 -4.25 28.64
N GLU A 209 -11.88 -4.35 29.30
CA GLU A 209 -10.94 -3.23 29.43
C GLU A 209 -10.30 -2.91 28.08
N LEU A 210 -9.93 -3.94 27.31
CA LEU A 210 -9.42 -3.79 25.94
C LEU A 210 -10.43 -3.05 25.05
N LEU A 211 -11.68 -3.52 25.03
CA LEU A 211 -12.75 -2.90 24.24
C LEU A 211 -13.04 -1.48 24.74
N GLY A 212 -12.94 -1.24 26.06
CA GLY A 212 -13.03 0.08 26.68
C GLY A 212 -12.00 1.06 26.11
N HIS A 213 -10.71 0.68 26.09
CA HIS A 213 -9.65 1.54 25.53
C HIS A 213 -9.86 1.85 24.05
N LEU A 214 -10.32 0.88 23.26
CA LEU A 214 -10.64 1.08 21.84
C LEU A 214 -11.81 2.05 21.65
N LYS A 215 -12.87 1.89 22.45
CA LYS A 215 -14.03 2.78 22.43
C LYS A 215 -13.65 4.21 22.81
N GLU A 216 -12.92 4.38 23.91
CA GLU A 216 -12.42 5.69 24.36
C GLU A 216 -11.54 6.36 23.29
N ALA A 217 -10.73 5.59 22.55
CA ALA A 217 -9.94 6.09 21.44
C ALA A 217 -10.82 6.58 20.28
N SER A 218 -11.80 5.79 19.85
CA SER A 218 -12.75 6.17 18.80
C SER A 218 -13.55 7.43 19.19
N GLU A 219 -14.02 7.52 20.44
CA GLU A 219 -14.81 8.65 20.94
C GLU A 219 -14.02 9.98 20.97
N ARG A 220 -12.70 9.92 21.16
CA ARG A 220 -11.82 11.11 21.06
C ARG A 220 -11.27 11.37 19.65
N GLY A 221 -11.76 10.64 18.64
CA GLY A 221 -11.44 10.88 17.23
C GLY A 221 -10.23 10.11 16.69
N VAL A 222 -9.78 9.04 17.34
CA VAL A 222 -8.76 8.14 16.79
C VAL A 222 -9.42 7.14 15.84
N ILE A 223 -8.96 7.08 14.58
CA ILE A 223 -9.45 6.08 13.61
C ILE A 223 -8.86 4.72 13.94
N VAL A 224 -9.69 3.71 14.22
CA VAL A 224 -9.21 2.34 14.50
C VAL A 224 -9.65 1.39 13.39
N VAL A 225 -8.67 0.83 12.67
CA VAL A 225 -8.90 -0.08 11.53
C VAL A 225 -8.50 -1.50 11.89
N ASN A 226 -9.39 -2.45 11.65
CA ASN A 226 -9.18 -3.87 11.86
C ASN A 226 -8.74 -4.55 10.56
N LEU A 227 -7.54 -5.11 10.58
CA LEU A 227 -7.01 -5.98 9.53
C LEU A 227 -6.81 -7.40 10.09
N THR A 228 -6.73 -8.37 9.18
CA THR A 228 -6.27 -9.70 9.56
C THR A 228 -4.75 -9.73 9.61
N GLN A 229 -4.18 -10.46 10.57
CA GLN A 229 -2.75 -10.79 10.56
C GLN A 229 -2.42 -11.94 9.60
N CYS A 230 -3.43 -12.60 9.02
CA CYS A 230 -3.23 -13.64 8.01
C CYS A 230 -2.70 -13.01 6.71
N LEU A 231 -1.78 -13.70 6.02
CA LEU A 231 -1.23 -13.21 4.75
C LEU A 231 -2.30 -13.00 3.67
N ALA A 232 -3.25 -13.94 3.57
CA ALA A 232 -4.39 -13.86 2.66
C ALA A 232 -5.70 -14.01 3.44
N GLY A 233 -6.76 -13.42 2.91
CA GLY A 233 -8.08 -13.42 3.53
C GLY A 233 -8.60 -12.01 3.79
N LYS A 234 -9.78 -11.95 4.40
CA LYS A 234 -10.56 -10.74 4.53
C LYS A 234 -11.24 -10.66 5.88
N VAL A 235 -11.20 -9.48 6.49
CA VAL A 235 -11.94 -9.17 7.72
C VAL A 235 -13.44 -9.11 7.43
N ASN A 236 -14.23 -9.78 8.27
CA ASN A 236 -15.68 -9.76 8.26
C ASN A 236 -16.20 -9.55 9.70
N MET A 237 -16.49 -8.29 10.02
CA MET A 237 -16.97 -7.90 11.34
C MET A 237 -18.49 -8.13 11.54
N GLY A 238 -19.25 -8.49 10.50
CA GLY A 238 -20.69 -8.72 10.59
C GLY A 238 -21.09 -10.15 10.97
N GLY A 239 -20.17 -11.12 10.91
CA GLY A 239 -20.49 -12.55 10.98
C GLY A 239 -20.45 -13.21 12.37
N TYR A 240 -19.76 -12.60 13.36
CA TYR A 240 -19.51 -13.21 14.67
C TYR A 240 -19.67 -12.21 15.82
N ALA A 241 -20.00 -12.70 17.02
CA ALA A 241 -20.15 -11.87 18.22
C ALA A 241 -18.91 -11.02 18.55
N THR A 242 -17.71 -11.51 18.24
CA THR A 242 -16.42 -10.80 18.32
C THR A 242 -16.34 -9.61 17.37
N GLY A 243 -16.90 -9.73 16.16
CA GLY A 243 -16.95 -8.64 15.18
C GLY A 243 -17.89 -7.51 15.61
N CYS A 244 -19.05 -7.86 16.16
CA CYS A 244 -20.00 -6.88 16.71
C CYS A 244 -19.38 -6.09 17.87
N ALA A 245 -18.66 -6.75 18.79
CA ALA A 245 -18.04 -6.06 19.92
C ALA A 245 -16.98 -5.02 19.51
N LEU A 246 -16.20 -5.30 18.46
CA LEU A 246 -15.25 -4.33 17.90
C LEU A 246 -15.98 -3.19 17.17
N ALA A 247 -17.04 -3.50 16.41
CA ALA A 247 -17.85 -2.49 15.73
C ALA A 247 -18.52 -1.54 16.74
N ASP A 248 -19.06 -2.07 17.84
CA ASP A 248 -19.64 -1.31 18.95
C ASP A 248 -18.63 -0.40 19.65
N ALA A 249 -17.34 -0.76 19.62
CA ALA A 249 -16.22 0.06 20.09
C ALA A 249 -15.74 1.10 19.04
N GLY A 250 -16.42 1.21 17.90
CA GLY A 250 -16.13 2.19 16.85
C GLY A 250 -15.06 1.76 15.84
N VAL A 251 -14.55 0.53 15.94
CA VAL A 251 -13.54 -0.03 15.02
C VAL A 251 -14.16 -0.31 13.65
N ILE A 252 -13.45 0.03 12.58
CA ILE A 252 -13.86 -0.23 11.19
C ILE A 252 -13.11 -1.38 10.56
N SER A 253 -13.72 -2.05 9.59
CA SER A 253 -13.08 -3.12 8.82
C SER A 253 -12.14 -2.51 7.77
N GLY A 254 -10.92 -3.03 7.68
CA GLY A 254 -10.05 -2.81 6.53
C GLY A 254 -10.12 -3.92 5.48
N TYR A 255 -11.10 -4.82 5.60
CA TYR A 255 -11.37 -5.91 4.66
C TYR A 255 -10.13 -6.76 4.35
N ASP A 256 -9.68 -6.80 3.10
CA ASP A 256 -8.55 -7.57 2.59
C ASP A 256 -7.34 -6.67 2.23
N MET A 257 -7.30 -5.43 2.73
CA MET A 257 -6.14 -4.55 2.59
C MET A 257 -4.90 -5.20 3.20
N THR A 258 -3.75 -4.96 2.57
CA THR A 258 -2.45 -5.21 3.21
C THR A 258 -2.16 -4.14 4.28
N PRO A 259 -1.28 -4.42 5.26
CA PRO A 259 -0.83 -3.40 6.20
C PRO A 259 -0.23 -2.17 5.51
N GLU A 260 0.52 -2.37 4.42
CA GLU A 260 1.12 -1.31 3.62
C GLU A 260 0.05 -0.38 3.02
N ALA A 261 -1.00 -0.96 2.43
CA ALA A 261 -2.10 -0.22 1.84
C ALA A 261 -2.92 0.53 2.89
N ALA A 262 -3.21 -0.11 4.03
CA ALA A 262 -3.95 0.54 5.12
C ALA A 262 -3.16 1.70 5.74
N LEU A 263 -1.85 1.53 5.95
CA LEU A 263 -0.98 2.57 6.48
C LEU A 263 -0.88 3.75 5.49
N ALA A 264 -0.70 3.46 4.21
CA ALA A 264 -0.66 4.47 3.15
C ALA A 264 -1.98 5.23 3.02
N LYS A 265 -3.12 4.52 3.07
CA LYS A 265 -4.46 5.12 2.98
C LYS A 265 -4.77 6.02 4.17
N LEU A 266 -4.38 5.62 5.38
CA LEU A 266 -4.51 6.45 6.57
C LEU A 266 -3.65 7.72 6.47
N HIS A 267 -2.38 7.59 6.07
CA HIS A 267 -1.53 8.76 5.84
C HIS A 267 -2.14 9.71 4.83
N PHE A 268 -2.63 9.17 3.70
CA PHE A 268 -3.29 9.96 2.66
C PHE A 268 -4.51 10.72 3.21
N LEU A 269 -5.47 10.02 3.81
CA LEU A 269 -6.73 10.62 4.27
C LEU A 269 -6.52 11.63 5.40
N LEU A 270 -5.65 11.32 6.38
CA LEU A 270 -5.37 12.20 7.52
C LEU A 270 -4.51 13.41 7.15
N SER A 271 -3.85 13.39 5.98
CA SER A 271 -3.14 14.55 5.43
C SER A 271 -4.07 15.49 4.65
N GLN A 272 -5.32 15.09 4.40
CA GLN A 272 -6.32 15.93 3.77
C GLN A 272 -7.17 16.66 4.83
N ASN A 273 -7.82 17.75 4.42
CA ASN A 273 -8.79 18.47 5.27
C ASN A 273 -10.13 17.73 5.32
N LEU A 274 -10.13 16.53 5.92
CA LEU A 274 -11.31 15.69 6.12
C LEU A 274 -11.68 15.63 7.60
N SER A 275 -12.98 15.57 7.88
CA SER A 275 -13.49 15.27 9.21
C SER A 275 -13.25 13.80 9.59
N TYR A 276 -13.31 13.51 10.89
CA TYR A 276 -13.19 12.14 11.41
C TYR A 276 -14.16 11.16 10.73
N GLU A 277 -15.43 11.55 10.55
CA GLU A 277 -16.43 10.71 9.91
C GLU A 277 -16.14 10.48 8.42
N GLU A 278 -15.67 11.50 7.69
CA GLU A 278 -15.26 11.35 6.28
C GLU A 278 -14.05 10.42 6.13
N VAL A 279 -13.07 10.48 7.04
CA VAL A 279 -11.93 9.54 7.04
C VAL A 279 -12.43 8.11 7.31
N LYS A 280 -13.34 7.95 8.27
CA LYS A 280 -13.91 6.64 8.64
C LYS A 280 -14.72 6.02 7.50
N GLU A 281 -15.49 6.83 6.78
CA GLU A 281 -16.23 6.41 5.58
C GLU A 281 -15.26 6.03 4.46
N LYS A 282 -14.33 6.93 4.10
CA LYS A 282 -13.39 6.72 2.99
C LYS A 282 -12.42 5.56 3.23
N MET A 283 -12.09 5.23 4.47
CA MET A 283 -11.31 4.03 4.79
C MET A 283 -12.03 2.75 4.36
N GLN A 284 -13.36 2.75 4.34
CA GLN A 284 -14.22 1.60 3.97
C GLN A 284 -14.67 1.64 2.50
N GLU A 285 -14.30 2.66 1.72
CA GLU A 285 -14.55 2.76 0.28
C GLU A 285 -13.36 2.30 -0.55
N VAL A 286 -13.59 1.63 -1.68
CA VAL A 286 -12.50 1.28 -2.61
C VAL A 286 -12.07 2.54 -3.36
N LEU A 287 -10.90 3.09 -3.04
CA LEU A 287 -10.42 4.32 -3.66
C LEU A 287 -9.55 4.06 -4.90
N ARG A 288 -8.72 3.02 -4.85
CA ARG A 288 -7.65 2.73 -5.82
C ARG A 288 -7.49 1.23 -6.10
N GLY A 289 -8.54 0.44 -5.84
CA GLY A 289 -8.53 -1.01 -6.04
C GLY A 289 -7.73 -1.79 -4.99
N GLU A 290 -7.43 -1.16 -3.86
CA GLU A 290 -6.66 -1.65 -2.71
C GLU A 290 -7.37 -2.74 -1.90
N MET A 291 -8.69 -2.84 -2.04
CA MET A 291 -9.50 -3.80 -1.28
C MET A 291 -10.74 -4.26 -2.04
N SER A 292 -11.36 -5.32 -1.52
CA SER A 292 -12.56 -5.99 -2.02
C SER A 292 -13.60 -6.04 -0.90
N LEU A 293 -14.75 -5.40 -1.11
CA LEU A 293 -15.84 -5.29 -0.13
C LEU A 293 -16.66 -6.56 0.05
#